data_AF-A0A1V9EGP8-F1
#
_entry.id   AF-A0A1V9EGP8-F1
#
_cell.length_a   1.000
_cell.length_b   1.000
_cell.length_c   1.000
_cell.angle_alpha   90.00
_cell.angle_beta   90.00
_cell.angle_gamma   90.00
#
_symmetry.space_group_name_H-M   'P 1'
#
loop_
_entity.id
_entity.type
_entity.pdbx_description
1 polymer ?
#
loop_
_entity_poly.entity_id
_entity_poly.type
_entity_poly.pdbx_seq_one_letter_code
_entity_poly.pdbx_strand_id
1 'polypeptide(L)'
;MKQIKIIGQVLVKCFKNFMDDKVLKLSSSLAYTTVFSFGPLLVVIIYFCSIFLGQEAVQGRIYDQMKQFVGPDAALQLQTIIRNASLSGKGTTALVIGIVTLLFSATAVFAEIQDSINTIWGFKAKPQKGLWLFIRTRFLSFSIIISLGFLLLVSLAVTTIVEGLSDRLKSHFPDVTVIVFYILNLVISFLVIATLFLLIFKVLPDAKTKWKDVLPGAIASSLLFMIGKFGISFYIGQSKIGSTYGAAGSLVILLLWVYYSAIILYLGAEFAEAWSSHKGTSLQPNDYAVALKKVEIETDKDNNTTVKETNKQSDTK
;
A
#
# COMPACT_ATOMS: atom_id res chain seq x y z
N MET A 1 -29.31 -1.46 16.99
CA MET A 1 -28.60 -2.19 18.08
C MET A 1 -27.90 -3.48 17.62
N LYS A 2 -28.53 -4.40 16.85
CA LYS A 2 -27.88 -5.65 16.39
C LYS A 2 -26.61 -5.44 15.54
N GLN A 3 -26.64 -4.50 14.59
CA GLN A 3 -25.48 -4.15 13.73
C GLN A 3 -24.25 -3.68 14.53
N ILE A 4 -24.46 -2.90 15.60
CA ILE A 4 -23.37 -2.37 16.44
C ILE A 4 -22.68 -3.50 17.22
N LYS A 5 -23.46 -4.48 17.72
CA LYS A 5 -22.90 -5.66 18.41
C LYS A 5 -22.07 -6.52 17.46
N ILE A 6 -22.52 -6.68 16.20
CA ILE A 6 -21.79 -7.42 15.17
C ILE A 6 -20.44 -6.77 14.88
N ILE A 7 -20.42 -5.45 14.67
CA ILE A 7 -19.17 -4.70 14.42
C ILE A 7 -18.21 -4.82 15.61
N GLY A 8 -18.73 -4.74 16.85
CA GLY A 8 -17.92 -4.93 18.05
C GLY A 8 -17.28 -6.32 18.14
N GLN A 9 -18.04 -7.38 17.84
CA GLN A 9 -17.50 -8.75 17.82
C GLN A 9 -16.46 -8.95 16.72
N VAL A 10 -16.70 -8.39 15.52
CA VAL A 10 -15.74 -8.43 14.41
C VAL A 10 -14.45 -7.70 14.78
N LEU A 11 -14.54 -6.53 15.44
CA LEU A 11 -13.36 -5.79 15.90
C LEU A 11 -12.55 -6.57 16.94
N VAL A 12 -13.20 -7.19 17.92
CA VAL A 12 -12.52 -8.01 18.92
C VAL A 12 -11.81 -9.20 18.27
N LYS A 13 -12.49 -9.90 17.35
CA LYS A 13 -11.89 -11.00 16.58
C LYS A 13 -10.71 -10.52 15.73
N CYS A 14 -10.87 -9.40 15.03
CA CYS A 14 -9.83 -8.78 14.21
C CYS A 14 -8.58 -8.44 15.04
N PHE A 15 -8.75 -7.87 16.25
CA PHE A 15 -7.62 -7.54 17.11
C PHE A 15 -6.89 -8.78 17.64
N LYS A 16 -7.63 -9.84 17.97
CA LYS A 16 -7.04 -11.12 18.37
C LYS A 16 -6.24 -11.73 17.23
N ASN A 17 -6.84 -11.87 16.05
CA ASN A 17 -6.17 -12.41 14.86
C ASN A 17 -4.95 -11.58 14.47
N PHE A 18 -5.03 -10.26 14.54
CA PHE A 18 -3.92 -9.35 14.23
C PHE A 18 -2.65 -9.69 15.03
N MET A 19 -2.81 -10.06 16.30
CA MET A 19 -1.70 -10.50 17.16
C MET A 19 -1.25 -11.92 16.82
N ASP A 20 -2.20 -12.85 16.64
CA ASP A 20 -1.94 -14.27 16.36
C ASP A 20 -1.19 -14.47 15.02
N ASP A 21 -1.56 -13.72 13.99
CA ASP A 21 -0.97 -13.77 12.66
C ASP A 21 0.22 -12.80 12.49
N LYS A 22 0.66 -12.17 13.59
CA LYS A 22 1.88 -11.35 13.69
C LYS A 22 1.92 -10.23 12.64
N VAL A 23 0.80 -9.51 12.49
CA VAL A 23 0.64 -8.49 11.44
C VAL A 23 1.72 -7.41 11.47
N LEU A 24 2.21 -7.02 12.66
CA LEU A 24 3.33 -6.09 12.78
C LEU A 24 4.61 -6.63 12.12
N LYS A 25 4.89 -7.93 12.23
CA LYS A 25 6.04 -8.57 11.58
C LYS A 25 5.87 -8.57 10.05
N LEU A 26 4.68 -8.93 9.56
CA LEU A 26 4.36 -8.88 8.12
C LEU A 26 4.51 -7.46 7.57
N SER A 27 4.04 -6.46 8.34
CA SER A 27 4.15 -5.04 7.97
C SER A 27 5.60 -4.59 7.87
N SER A 28 6.48 -5.03 8.78
CA SER A 28 7.91 -4.74 8.74
C SER A 28 8.58 -5.35 7.51
N SER A 29 8.19 -6.57 7.16
CA SER A 29 8.69 -7.27 5.97
C SER A 29 8.32 -6.52 4.68
N LEU A 30 7.06 -6.09 4.56
CA LEU A 30 6.62 -5.26 3.43
C LEU A 30 7.36 -3.92 3.37
N ALA A 31 7.54 -3.25 4.51
CA ALA A 31 8.27 -1.99 4.57
C ALA A 31 9.71 -2.15 4.10
N TYR A 32 10.42 -3.15 4.61
CA TYR A 32 11.78 -3.48 4.20
C TYR A 32 11.87 -3.70 2.68
N THR A 33 11.05 -4.59 2.13
CA THR A 33 11.05 -4.92 0.69
C THR A 33 10.72 -3.69 -0.19
N THR A 34 9.81 -2.84 0.28
CA THR A 34 9.42 -1.61 -0.44
C THR A 34 10.54 -0.58 -0.45
N VAL A 35 11.26 -0.40 0.66
CA VAL A 35 12.37 0.56 0.74
C VAL A 35 13.50 0.24 -0.23
N PHE A 36 13.83 -1.03 -0.42
CA PHE A 36 14.80 -1.44 -1.44
C PHE A 36 14.34 -1.18 -2.88
N SER A 37 13.02 -1.08 -3.12
CA SER A 37 12.46 -0.74 -4.43
C SER A 37 12.59 0.75 -4.77
N PHE A 38 12.76 1.64 -3.78
CA PHE A 38 12.90 3.07 -4.02
C PHE A 38 14.20 3.44 -4.73
N GLY A 39 15.32 2.76 -4.46
CA GLY A 39 16.59 3.05 -5.12
C GLY A 39 16.51 2.93 -6.66
N PRO A 40 16.13 1.76 -7.20
CA PRO A 40 15.89 1.58 -8.63
C PRO A 40 14.83 2.52 -9.20
N LEU A 41 13.75 2.77 -8.45
CA LEU A 41 12.70 3.72 -8.84
C LEU A 41 13.27 5.13 -9.05
N LEU A 42 14.09 5.61 -8.12
CA LEU A 42 14.74 6.92 -8.21
C LEU A 42 15.66 7.00 -9.44
N VAL A 43 16.43 5.95 -9.74
CA VAL A 43 17.27 5.91 -10.95
C VAL A 43 16.43 6.09 -12.22
N VAL A 44 15.30 5.38 -12.31
CA VAL A 44 14.39 5.47 -13.46
C VAL A 44 13.76 6.87 -13.56
N ILE A 45 13.30 7.43 -12.43
CA ILE A 45 12.74 8.80 -12.38
C ILE A 45 13.79 9.82 -12.82
N ILE A 46 15.01 9.76 -12.27
CA ILE A 46 16.11 10.67 -12.61
C ILE A 46 16.44 10.60 -14.10
N TYR A 47 16.43 9.40 -14.69
CA TYR A 47 16.66 9.24 -16.12
C TYR A 47 15.58 9.95 -16.96
N PHE A 48 14.29 9.75 -16.65
CA PHE A 48 13.23 10.46 -17.36
C PHE A 48 13.31 11.97 -17.15
N CYS A 49 13.57 12.44 -15.93
CA CYS A 49 13.81 13.86 -15.66
C CYS A 49 15.00 14.39 -16.45
N SER A 50 16.07 13.62 -16.62
CA SER A 50 17.23 14.00 -17.43
C SER A 50 16.87 14.15 -18.92
N ILE A 51 15.95 13.33 -19.45
CA ILE A 51 15.51 13.45 -20.85
C ILE A 51 14.64 14.69 -21.03
N PHE A 52 13.63 14.87 -20.18
CA PHE A 52 12.62 15.91 -20.37
C PHE A 52 13.07 17.28 -19.86
N LEU A 53 13.83 17.31 -18.76
CA LEU A 53 14.20 18.53 -18.04
C LEU A 53 15.71 18.78 -18.04
N GLY A 54 16.54 17.90 -18.63
CA GLY A 54 18.00 18.00 -18.55
C GLY A 54 18.57 19.33 -19.02
N GLN A 55 18.05 19.86 -20.13
CA GLN A 55 18.49 21.16 -20.67
C GLN A 55 18.15 22.32 -19.70
N GLU A 56 16.95 22.29 -19.10
CA GLU A 56 16.51 23.29 -18.12
C GLU A 56 17.28 23.18 -16.80
N ALA A 57 17.64 21.95 -16.39
CA ALA A 57 18.47 21.67 -15.21
C ALA A 57 19.87 22.25 -15.36
N VAL A 58 20.49 22.05 -16.53
CA VAL A 58 21.83 22.57 -16.86
C VAL A 58 21.82 24.10 -16.88
N GLN A 59 20.72 24.70 -17.33
CA GLN A 59 20.53 26.16 -17.36
C GLN A 59 20.06 26.76 -16.03
N GLY A 60 19.81 25.94 -15.00
CA GLY A 60 19.38 26.40 -13.68
C GLY A 60 17.91 26.80 -13.57
N ARG A 61 17.09 26.56 -14.59
CA ARG A 61 15.67 26.97 -14.62
C ARG A 61 14.76 26.10 -13.76
N ILE A 62 15.17 24.85 -13.48
CA ILE A 62 14.43 23.92 -12.61
C ILE A 62 14.40 24.43 -11.16
N TYR A 63 15.49 25.01 -10.67
CA TYR A 63 15.57 25.47 -9.28
C TYR A 63 14.45 26.43 -8.93
N ASP A 64 14.22 27.46 -9.75
CA ASP A 64 13.22 28.49 -9.46
C ASP A 64 11.79 27.92 -9.47
N GLN A 65 11.52 26.94 -10.34
CA GLN A 65 10.24 26.23 -10.39
C GLN A 65 10.06 25.32 -9.18
N MET A 66 11.08 24.53 -8.81
CA MET A 66 10.98 23.54 -7.74
C MET A 66 11.04 24.14 -6.34
N LYS A 67 11.76 25.25 -6.16
CA LYS A 67 11.93 25.92 -4.86
C LYS A 67 10.60 26.24 -4.18
N GLN A 68 9.59 26.60 -4.96
CA GLN A 68 8.25 26.91 -4.44
C GLN A 68 7.51 25.68 -3.89
N PHE A 69 7.81 24.49 -4.40
CA PHE A 69 7.13 23.25 -4.02
C PHE A 69 7.86 22.46 -2.94
N VAL A 70 9.20 22.38 -3.01
CA VAL A 70 10.00 21.52 -2.14
C VAL A 70 10.99 22.27 -1.24
N GLY A 71 11.08 23.59 -1.38
CA GLY A 71 12.04 24.43 -0.66
C GLY A 71 13.41 24.52 -1.34
N PRO A 72 14.25 25.48 -0.92
CA PRO A 72 15.50 25.81 -1.60
C PRO A 72 16.53 24.67 -1.58
N ASP A 73 16.72 24.00 -0.45
CA ASP A 73 17.75 22.96 -0.31
C ASP A 73 17.42 21.71 -1.13
N ALA A 74 16.17 21.27 -1.09
CA ALA A 74 15.70 20.13 -1.88
C ALA A 74 15.72 20.44 -3.39
N ALA A 75 15.32 21.66 -3.79
CA ALA A 75 15.37 22.09 -5.18
C ALA A 75 16.81 22.12 -5.72
N LEU A 76 17.78 22.62 -4.94
CA LEU A 76 19.21 22.59 -5.32
C LEU A 76 19.73 21.17 -5.49
N GLN A 77 19.39 20.26 -4.56
CA GLN A 77 19.78 18.87 -4.64
C GLN A 77 19.20 18.18 -5.89
N LEU A 78 17.91 18.36 -6.15
CA LEU A 78 17.24 17.79 -7.33
C LEU A 78 17.84 18.32 -8.63
N GLN A 79 18.05 19.63 -8.75
CA GLN A 79 18.71 20.21 -9.92
C GLN A 79 20.11 19.62 -10.14
N THR A 80 20.89 19.48 -9.07
CA THR A 80 22.26 18.93 -9.14
C THR A 80 22.25 17.47 -9.59
N ILE A 81 21.34 16.66 -9.05
CA ILE A 81 21.18 15.25 -9.43
C ILE A 81 20.80 15.12 -10.91
N ILE A 82 19.81 15.88 -11.38
CA ILE A 82 19.35 15.83 -12.77
C ILE A 82 20.45 16.34 -13.72
N ARG A 83 21.13 17.43 -13.38
CA ARG A 83 22.26 17.96 -14.15
C ARG A 83 23.38 16.93 -14.27
N ASN A 84 23.78 16.30 -13.16
CA ASN A 84 24.85 15.30 -13.16
C ASN A 84 24.46 14.06 -13.96
N ALA A 85 23.21 13.61 -13.87
CA ALA A 85 22.69 12.52 -14.67
C ALA A 85 22.73 12.84 -16.18
N SER A 86 22.37 14.06 -16.56
CA SER A 86 22.39 14.53 -17.96
C SER A 86 23.80 14.61 -18.54
N LEU A 87 24.77 15.10 -17.76
CA LEU A 87 26.16 15.27 -18.21
C LEU A 87 26.98 13.95 -18.22
N SER A 88 26.56 12.93 -17.48
CA SER A 88 27.35 11.70 -17.30
C SER A 88 27.42 10.80 -18.54
N GLY A 89 26.50 10.92 -19.51
CA GLY A 89 26.47 10.12 -20.75
C GLY A 89 26.24 8.59 -20.55
N LYS A 90 26.33 8.08 -19.32
CA LYS A 90 26.07 6.68 -18.92
C LYS A 90 24.60 6.38 -18.62
N GLY A 91 23.68 7.24 -19.05
CA GLY A 91 22.26 7.16 -18.70
C GLY A 91 21.59 5.85 -19.11
N THR A 92 21.94 5.30 -20.28
CA THR A 92 21.25 4.12 -20.83
C THR A 92 21.56 2.83 -20.08
N THR A 93 22.81 2.60 -19.65
CA THR A 93 23.16 1.38 -18.88
C THR A 93 22.58 1.44 -17.48
N ALA A 94 22.65 2.61 -16.82
CA ALA A 94 22.01 2.86 -15.54
C ALA A 94 20.48 2.69 -15.63
N LEU A 95 19.86 3.12 -16.73
CA LEU A 95 18.44 2.90 -16.98
C LEU A 95 18.10 1.42 -17.09
N VAL A 96 18.83 0.66 -17.92
CA VAL A 96 18.53 -0.77 -18.12
C VAL A 96 18.65 -1.53 -16.80
N ILE A 97 19.72 -1.30 -16.04
CA ILE A 97 19.90 -1.89 -14.71
C ILE A 97 18.79 -1.42 -13.76
N GLY A 98 18.47 -0.13 -13.78
CA GLY A 98 17.40 0.47 -12.98
C GLY A 98 16.04 -0.15 -13.25
N ILE A 99 15.63 -0.28 -14.52
CA ILE A 99 14.36 -0.90 -14.93
C ILE A 99 14.33 -2.37 -14.53
N VAL A 100 15.38 -3.14 -14.82
CA VAL A 100 15.42 -4.57 -14.48
C VAL A 100 15.31 -4.76 -12.96
N THR A 101 16.07 -3.98 -12.19
CA THR A 101 16.05 -4.05 -10.72
C THR A 101 14.72 -3.55 -10.15
N LEU A 102 14.14 -2.50 -10.72
CA LEU A 102 12.83 -1.97 -10.34
C LEU A 102 11.73 -3.00 -10.60
N LEU A 103 11.73 -3.61 -11.78
CA LEU A 103 10.77 -4.66 -12.11
C LEU A 103 10.89 -5.82 -11.15
N PHE A 104 12.11 -6.29 -10.86
CA PHE A 104 12.36 -7.37 -9.91
C PHE A 104 11.84 -7.02 -8.50
N SER A 105 12.30 -5.90 -7.95
CA SER A 105 11.95 -5.43 -6.61
C SER A 105 10.46 -5.11 -6.46
N ALA A 106 9.82 -4.52 -7.48
CA ALA A 106 8.38 -4.33 -7.50
C ALA A 106 7.62 -5.65 -7.40
N THR A 107 8.03 -6.70 -8.13
CA THR A 107 7.40 -8.03 -7.94
C THR A 107 7.62 -8.61 -6.55
N ALA A 108 8.77 -8.35 -5.93
CA ALA A 108 8.99 -8.77 -4.54
C ALA A 108 8.00 -8.09 -3.59
N VAL A 109 7.71 -6.78 -3.77
CA VAL A 109 6.70 -6.05 -2.97
C VAL A 109 5.31 -6.67 -3.17
N PHE A 110 4.89 -6.92 -4.41
CA PHE A 110 3.58 -7.53 -4.66
C PHE A 110 3.46 -8.96 -4.11
N ALA A 111 4.52 -9.74 -4.25
CA ALA A 111 4.59 -11.09 -3.68
C ALA A 111 4.49 -11.05 -2.15
N GLU A 112 5.14 -10.08 -1.50
CA GLU A 112 5.07 -9.89 -0.05
C GLU A 112 3.66 -9.53 0.42
N ILE A 113 2.97 -8.64 -0.31
CA ILE A 113 1.56 -8.30 -0.02
C ILE A 113 0.68 -9.55 -0.18
N GLN A 114 0.89 -10.31 -1.26
CA GLN A 114 0.12 -11.52 -1.55
C GLN A 114 0.30 -12.58 -0.48
N ASP A 115 1.55 -12.88 -0.13
CA ASP A 115 1.90 -13.89 0.87
C ASP A 115 1.41 -13.48 2.26
N SER A 116 1.52 -12.20 2.60
CA SER A 116 1.01 -11.68 3.88
C SER A 116 -0.51 -11.76 3.97
N ILE A 117 -1.26 -11.35 2.93
CA ILE A 117 -2.73 -11.46 2.93
C ILE A 117 -3.17 -12.93 2.93
N ASN A 118 -2.50 -13.78 2.15
CA ASN A 118 -2.76 -15.22 2.15
C ASN A 118 -2.52 -15.81 3.54
N THR A 119 -1.44 -15.43 4.22
CA THR A 119 -1.13 -15.87 5.58
C THR A 119 -2.22 -15.46 6.57
N ILE A 120 -2.66 -14.20 6.52
CA ILE A 120 -3.78 -13.67 7.33
C ILE A 120 -5.07 -14.44 7.07
N TRP A 121 -5.37 -14.76 5.81
CA TRP A 121 -6.55 -15.54 5.45
C TRP A 121 -6.39 -17.06 5.65
N GLY A 122 -5.26 -17.51 6.20
CA GLY A 122 -5.00 -18.92 6.48
C GLY A 122 -4.78 -19.77 5.23
N PHE A 123 -4.30 -19.17 4.15
CA PHE A 123 -3.98 -19.83 2.89
C PHE A 123 -2.47 -20.00 2.72
N LYS A 124 -2.08 -21.11 2.07
CA LYS A 124 -0.73 -21.33 1.58
C LYS A 124 -0.78 -21.56 0.08
N ALA A 125 0.11 -20.90 -0.66
CA ALA A 125 0.26 -21.17 -2.08
C ALA A 125 0.60 -22.66 -2.31
N LYS A 126 -0.07 -23.29 -3.28
CA LYS A 126 0.23 -24.67 -3.67
C LYS A 126 1.65 -24.75 -4.22
N PRO A 127 2.44 -25.76 -3.83
CA PRO A 127 3.75 -26.00 -4.42
C PRO A 127 3.59 -26.61 -5.83
N GLN A 128 3.11 -25.83 -6.81
CA GLN A 128 3.12 -26.25 -8.21
C GLN A 128 3.95 -25.30 -9.08
N LYS A 129 5.07 -25.87 -9.56
CA LYS A 129 6.16 -25.26 -10.32
C LYS A 129 5.83 -25.14 -11.82
N GLY A 130 4.79 -24.40 -12.18
CA GLY A 130 4.47 -24.12 -13.58
C GLY A 130 5.07 -22.79 -14.04
N LEU A 131 5.88 -22.79 -15.11
CA LEU A 131 6.30 -21.55 -15.78
C LEU A 131 5.08 -20.68 -16.18
N TRP A 132 3.98 -21.36 -16.53
CA TRP A 132 2.68 -20.75 -16.83
C TRP A 132 2.04 -20.03 -15.64
N LEU A 133 2.16 -20.59 -14.43
CA LEU A 133 1.65 -19.96 -13.21
C LEU A 133 2.48 -18.71 -12.89
N PHE A 134 3.81 -18.79 -13.06
CA PHE A 134 4.72 -17.66 -12.89
C PHE A 134 4.44 -16.51 -13.88
N ILE A 135 4.22 -16.82 -15.16
CA ILE A 135 3.83 -15.81 -16.16
C ILE A 135 2.49 -15.17 -15.81
N ARG A 136 1.50 -15.96 -15.38
CA ARG A 136 0.15 -15.46 -15.08
C ARG A 136 0.13 -14.59 -13.81
N THR A 137 0.81 -15.01 -12.74
CA THR A 137 0.93 -14.20 -11.51
C THR A 137 1.63 -12.88 -11.82
N ARG A 138 2.67 -12.91 -12.68
CA ARG A 138 3.34 -11.69 -13.14
C ARG A 138 2.43 -10.77 -13.95
N PHE A 139 1.61 -11.32 -14.86
CA PHE A 139 0.62 -10.56 -15.61
C PHE A 139 -0.43 -9.92 -14.71
N LEU A 140 -0.89 -10.63 -13.66
CA LEU A 140 -1.79 -10.07 -12.65
C LEU A 140 -1.13 -8.91 -11.89
N SER A 141 0.11 -9.06 -11.43
CA SER A 141 0.84 -7.96 -10.80
C SER A 141 1.00 -6.76 -11.73
N PHE A 142 1.32 -6.98 -13.01
CA PHE A 142 1.39 -5.90 -14.01
C PHE A 142 0.04 -5.22 -14.26
N SER A 143 -1.04 -6.00 -14.35
CA SER A 143 -2.39 -5.46 -14.53
C SER A 143 -2.80 -4.61 -13.33
N ILE A 144 -2.43 -5.00 -12.10
CA ILE A 144 -2.63 -4.19 -10.90
C ILE A 144 -1.81 -2.91 -11.00
N ILE A 145 -0.50 -2.96 -11.32
CA ILE A 145 0.34 -1.76 -11.46
C ILE A 145 -0.28 -0.77 -12.46
N ILE A 146 -0.70 -1.25 -13.63
CA ILE A 146 -1.32 -0.40 -14.67
C ILE A 146 -2.65 0.17 -14.17
N SER A 147 -3.50 -0.65 -13.55
CA SER A 147 -4.81 -0.22 -13.02
C SER A 147 -4.65 0.82 -11.92
N LEU A 148 -3.67 0.65 -11.03
CA LEU A 148 -3.35 1.61 -9.97
C LEU A 148 -2.77 2.89 -10.55
N GLY A 149 -1.83 2.79 -11.50
CA GLY A 149 -1.29 3.96 -12.21
C GLY A 149 -2.40 4.76 -12.92
N PHE A 150 -3.28 4.07 -13.63
CA PHE A 150 -4.43 4.69 -14.29
C PHE A 150 -5.39 5.32 -13.28
N LEU A 151 -5.72 4.63 -12.20
CA LEU A 151 -6.58 5.14 -11.12
C LEU A 151 -5.99 6.42 -10.50
N LEU A 152 -4.68 6.48 -10.29
CA LEU A 152 -3.99 7.67 -9.79
C LEU A 152 -4.01 8.82 -10.79
N LEU A 153 -3.81 8.55 -12.08
CA LEU A 153 -3.89 9.57 -13.13
C LEU A 153 -5.30 10.15 -13.25
N VAL A 154 -6.34 9.30 -13.21
CA VAL A 154 -7.73 9.73 -13.19
C VAL A 154 -8.03 10.54 -11.93
N SER A 155 -7.55 10.08 -10.77
CA SER A 155 -7.69 10.81 -9.50
C SER A 155 -7.07 12.21 -9.59
N LEU A 156 -5.88 12.32 -10.19
CA LEU A 156 -5.20 13.60 -10.37
C LEU A 156 -6.01 14.50 -11.31
N ALA A 157 -6.45 13.99 -12.46
CA ALA A 157 -7.26 14.74 -13.42
C ALA A 157 -8.57 15.24 -12.79
N VAL A 158 -9.27 14.38 -12.04
CA VAL A 158 -10.48 14.76 -11.31
C VAL A 158 -10.18 15.85 -10.28
N THR A 159 -9.09 15.73 -9.53
CA THR A 159 -8.69 16.73 -8.53
C THR A 159 -8.41 18.08 -9.22
N THR A 160 -7.64 18.09 -10.30
CA THR A 160 -7.35 19.32 -11.08
C THR A 160 -8.62 19.96 -11.64
N ILE A 161 -9.56 19.17 -12.16
CA ILE A 161 -10.83 19.68 -12.67
C ILE A 161 -11.65 20.30 -11.54
N VAL A 162 -11.75 19.61 -10.40
CA VAL A 162 -12.47 20.09 -9.22
C VAL A 162 -11.86 21.39 -8.70
N GLU A 163 -10.54 21.49 -8.59
CA GLU A 163 -9.85 22.72 -8.17
C GLU A 163 -10.07 23.86 -9.17
N GLY A 164 -9.96 23.60 -10.48
CA GLY A 164 -10.21 24.60 -11.53
C GLY A 164 -11.65 25.11 -11.56
N LEU A 165 -12.63 24.25 -11.26
CA LEU A 165 -14.03 24.67 -11.07
C LEU A 165 -14.21 25.47 -9.78
N SER A 166 -13.49 25.11 -8.71
CA SER A 166 -13.55 25.82 -7.43
C SER A 166 -13.17 27.29 -7.59
N ASP A 167 -12.08 27.56 -8.30
CA ASP A 167 -11.58 28.93 -8.46
C ASP A 167 -12.52 29.82 -9.29
N ARG A 168 -13.22 29.23 -10.26
CA ARG A 168 -14.27 29.97 -11.01
C ARG A 168 -15.50 30.24 -10.15
N LEU A 169 -15.92 29.29 -9.30
CA LEU A 169 -17.14 29.42 -8.50
C LEU A 169 -16.97 30.27 -7.23
N LYS A 170 -15.75 30.32 -6.66
CA LYS A 170 -15.38 31.22 -5.55
C LYS A 170 -15.68 32.69 -5.83
N SER A 171 -15.67 33.10 -7.11
CA SER A 171 -15.99 34.46 -7.54
C SER A 171 -17.45 34.88 -7.28
N HIS A 172 -18.38 33.92 -7.17
CA HIS A 172 -19.81 34.19 -6.98
C HIS A 172 -20.32 33.80 -5.58
N PHE A 173 -19.74 32.76 -4.95
CA PHE A 173 -20.16 32.29 -3.62
C PHE A 173 -18.96 31.82 -2.79
N PRO A 174 -18.21 32.74 -2.14
CA PRO A 174 -16.93 32.42 -1.51
C PRO A 174 -17.04 31.39 -0.37
N ASP A 175 -18.01 31.53 0.55
CA ASP A 175 -18.06 30.68 1.75
C ASP A 175 -18.67 29.28 1.50
N VAL A 176 -19.71 29.20 0.68
CA VAL A 176 -20.38 27.91 0.35
C VAL A 176 -19.47 27.05 -0.53
N THR A 177 -18.72 27.68 -1.45
CA THR A 177 -17.82 26.97 -2.36
C THR A 177 -16.69 26.29 -1.59
N VAL A 178 -16.10 26.92 -0.57
CA VAL A 178 -14.98 26.31 0.16
C VAL A 178 -15.39 25.02 0.87
N ILE A 179 -16.52 25.01 1.56
CA ILE A 179 -16.99 23.82 2.31
C ILE A 179 -17.40 22.70 1.35
N VAL A 180 -18.17 23.01 0.30
CA VAL A 180 -18.64 22.01 -0.67
C VAL A 180 -17.46 21.34 -1.38
N PHE A 181 -16.49 22.13 -1.85
CA PHE A 181 -15.32 21.58 -2.55
C PHE A 181 -14.38 20.80 -1.62
N TYR A 182 -14.24 21.22 -0.36
CA TYR A 182 -13.50 20.45 0.64
C TYR A 182 -14.14 19.08 0.87
N ILE A 183 -15.45 19.02 1.10
CA ILE A 183 -16.19 17.76 1.28
C ILE A 183 -16.08 16.90 0.02
N LEU A 184 -16.22 17.50 -1.17
CA LEU A 184 -16.12 16.80 -2.44
C LEU A 184 -14.72 16.17 -2.62
N ASN A 185 -13.65 16.91 -2.36
CA ASN A 185 -12.28 16.39 -2.42
C ASN A 185 -12.07 15.25 -1.40
N LEU A 186 -12.61 15.39 -0.19
CA LEU A 186 -12.56 14.37 0.85
C LEU A 186 -13.26 13.07 0.39
N VAL A 187 -14.46 13.19 -0.20
CA VAL A 187 -15.22 12.05 -0.73
C VAL A 187 -14.51 11.39 -1.91
N ILE A 188 -13.97 12.18 -2.86
CA ILE A 188 -13.22 11.64 -4.00
C ILE A 188 -11.97 10.91 -3.50
N SER A 189 -11.21 11.51 -2.60
CA SER A 189 -10.03 10.90 -1.98
C SER A 189 -10.39 9.59 -1.29
N PHE A 190 -11.48 9.59 -0.50
CA PHE A 190 -11.99 8.39 0.15
C PHE A 190 -12.33 7.30 -0.85
N LEU A 191 -13.06 7.62 -1.93
CA LEU A 191 -13.45 6.65 -2.95
C LEU A 191 -12.24 6.05 -3.69
N VAL A 192 -11.24 6.88 -4.00
CA VAL A 192 -10.00 6.43 -4.65
C VAL A 192 -9.25 5.46 -3.72
N ILE A 193 -9.08 5.82 -2.45
CA ILE A 193 -8.38 4.99 -1.46
C ILE A 193 -9.17 3.69 -1.18
N ALA A 194 -10.49 3.78 -1.04
CA ALA A 194 -11.36 2.61 -0.84
C ALA A 194 -11.30 1.67 -2.05
N THR A 195 -11.30 2.22 -3.28
CA THR A 195 -11.17 1.43 -4.51
C THR A 195 -9.80 0.76 -4.59
N LEU A 196 -8.73 1.46 -4.20
CA LEU A 196 -7.38 0.90 -4.12
C LEU A 196 -7.34 -0.32 -3.20
N PHE A 197 -7.78 -0.19 -1.94
CA PHE A 197 -7.82 -1.32 -1.00
C PHE A 197 -8.74 -2.44 -1.46
N LEU A 198 -9.88 -2.10 -2.04
CA LEU A 198 -10.83 -3.06 -2.58
C LEU A 198 -10.20 -3.90 -3.70
N LEU A 199 -9.49 -3.26 -4.64
CA LEU A 199 -8.77 -3.95 -5.70
C LEU A 199 -7.66 -4.84 -5.15
N ILE A 200 -6.90 -4.34 -4.16
CA ILE A 200 -5.87 -5.14 -3.49
C ILE A 200 -6.50 -6.39 -2.89
N PHE A 201 -7.54 -6.29 -2.05
CA PHE A 201 -8.17 -7.46 -1.43
C PHE A 201 -8.91 -8.36 -2.43
N LYS A 202 -9.40 -7.81 -3.55
CA LYS A 202 -10.18 -8.58 -4.53
C LYS A 202 -9.31 -9.36 -5.52
N VAL A 203 -8.18 -8.79 -5.96
CA VAL A 203 -7.42 -9.26 -7.12
C VAL A 203 -6.12 -9.95 -6.72
N LEU A 204 -5.48 -9.48 -5.66
CA LEU A 204 -4.11 -9.85 -5.32
C LEU A 204 -4.00 -11.21 -4.58
N PRO A 205 -4.88 -11.55 -3.62
CA PRO A 205 -4.77 -12.79 -2.85
C PRO A 205 -5.21 -14.03 -3.64
N ASP A 206 -4.73 -15.20 -3.22
CA ASP A 206 -5.08 -16.48 -3.82
C ASP A 206 -6.41 -17.05 -3.29
N ALA A 207 -7.46 -16.22 -3.33
CA ALA A 207 -8.76 -16.55 -2.74
C ALA A 207 -9.92 -16.26 -3.70
N LYS A 208 -10.94 -17.11 -3.66
CA LYS A 208 -12.23 -16.90 -4.34
C LYS A 208 -13.05 -15.90 -3.52
N THR A 209 -12.74 -14.62 -3.68
CA THR A 209 -13.41 -13.51 -2.96
C THR A 209 -14.61 -12.97 -3.74
N LYS A 210 -15.73 -12.69 -3.07
CA LYS A 210 -16.79 -11.83 -3.63
C LYS A 210 -16.55 -10.39 -3.21
N TRP A 211 -16.95 -9.44 -4.05
CA TRP A 211 -16.80 -8.00 -3.75
C TRP A 211 -17.44 -7.60 -2.41
N LYS A 212 -18.58 -8.20 -2.06
CA LYS A 212 -19.31 -7.92 -0.82
C LYS A 212 -18.58 -8.39 0.45
N ASP A 213 -17.66 -9.34 0.32
CA ASP A 213 -16.94 -9.93 1.45
C ASP A 213 -15.72 -9.06 1.84
N VAL A 214 -15.07 -8.46 0.84
CA VAL A 214 -13.87 -7.64 1.03
C VAL A 214 -14.15 -6.14 1.14
N LEU A 215 -15.31 -5.67 0.68
CA LEU A 215 -15.69 -4.24 0.72
C LEU A 215 -15.64 -3.62 2.13
N PRO A 216 -16.11 -4.29 3.20
CA PRO A 216 -16.03 -3.72 4.54
C PRO A 216 -14.60 -3.53 5.03
N GLY A 217 -13.69 -4.45 4.69
CA GLY A 217 -12.25 -4.30 4.96
C GLY A 217 -11.64 -3.12 4.21
N ALA A 218 -11.99 -2.96 2.93
CA ALA A 218 -11.51 -1.82 2.13
C ALA A 218 -12.00 -0.47 2.67
N ILE A 219 -13.27 -0.38 3.10
CA ILE A 219 -13.82 0.80 3.75
C ILE A 219 -13.09 1.09 5.07
N ALA A 220 -12.92 0.08 5.92
CA ALA A 220 -12.20 0.22 7.19
C ALA A 220 -10.76 0.71 6.98
N SER A 221 -10.01 0.09 6.05
CA SER A 221 -8.66 0.54 5.68
C SER A 221 -8.63 1.96 5.15
N SER A 222 -9.58 2.33 4.28
CA SER A 222 -9.59 3.69 3.71
C SER A 222 -9.85 4.77 4.76
N LEU A 223 -10.75 4.52 5.72
CA LEU A 223 -10.99 5.41 6.86
C LEU A 223 -9.74 5.53 7.72
N LEU A 224 -9.14 4.40 8.10
CA LEU A 224 -7.91 4.36 8.89
C LEU A 224 -6.75 5.04 8.17
N PHE A 225 -6.63 4.85 6.86
CA PHE A 225 -5.60 5.48 6.05
C PHE A 225 -5.79 6.99 5.98
N MET A 226 -7.02 7.48 5.81
CA MET A 226 -7.29 8.92 5.84
C MET A 226 -6.94 9.54 7.19
N ILE A 227 -7.39 8.94 8.29
CA ILE A 227 -7.02 9.38 9.65
C ILE A 227 -5.49 9.31 9.84
N GLY A 228 -4.90 8.25 9.32
CA GLY A 228 -3.48 7.98 9.40
C GLY A 228 -2.60 8.99 8.71
N LYS A 229 -3.02 9.50 7.54
CA LYS A 229 -2.34 10.60 6.84
C LYS A 229 -2.19 11.81 7.77
N PHE A 230 -3.23 12.17 8.52
CA PHE A 230 -3.13 13.25 9.51
C PHE A 230 -2.18 12.91 10.65
N GLY A 231 -2.26 11.68 11.18
CA GLY A 231 -1.41 11.23 12.28
C GLY A 231 0.08 11.29 11.95
N ILE A 232 0.48 10.79 10.77
CA ILE A 232 1.88 10.83 10.36
C ILE A 232 2.33 12.22 9.89
N SER A 233 1.45 13.01 9.27
CA SER A 233 1.74 14.43 8.98
C SER A 233 1.97 15.23 10.25
N PHE A 234 1.19 14.98 11.31
CA PHE A 234 1.39 15.59 12.62
C PHE A 234 2.71 15.12 13.26
N TYR A 235 2.98 13.82 13.26
CA TYR A 235 4.21 13.25 13.81
C TYR A 235 5.45 13.82 13.13
N ILE A 236 5.48 13.84 11.79
CA ILE A 236 6.62 14.37 11.02
C ILE A 236 6.72 15.89 11.23
N GLY A 237 5.61 16.62 11.19
CA GLY A 237 5.59 18.08 11.36
C GLY A 237 6.16 18.56 12.70
N GLN A 238 5.96 17.77 13.77
CA GLN A 238 6.50 18.08 15.10
C GLN A 238 7.87 17.48 15.37
N SER A 239 8.34 16.55 14.52
CA SER A 239 9.58 15.80 14.75
C SER A 239 10.78 16.50 14.10
N LYS A 240 11.85 16.71 14.89
CA LYS A 240 13.16 17.16 14.38
C LYS A 240 13.95 16.06 13.64
N ILE A 241 13.36 14.88 13.40
CA ILE A 241 14.02 13.69 12.83
C ILE A 241 14.71 14.02 11.49
N GLY A 242 14.06 14.82 10.63
CA GLY A 242 14.66 15.26 9.36
C GLY A 242 15.87 16.18 9.55
N SER A 243 15.86 17.05 10.56
CA SER A 243 16.93 18.02 10.82
C SER A 243 18.14 17.44 11.57
N THR A 244 17.93 16.45 12.45
CA THR A 244 19.00 15.88 13.29
C THR A 244 19.84 14.85 12.55
N TYR A 245 19.22 14.07 11.66
CA TYR A 245 19.87 12.94 10.98
C TYR A 245 20.05 13.15 9.47
N GLY A 246 19.69 14.34 8.94
CA GLY A 246 19.83 14.68 7.52
C GLY A 246 19.19 13.63 6.60
N ALA A 247 19.93 13.18 5.59
CA ALA A 247 19.44 12.19 4.61
C ALA A 247 18.99 10.85 5.25
N ALA A 248 19.61 10.43 6.36
CA ALA A 248 19.19 9.23 7.08
C ALA A 248 17.81 9.43 7.75
N GLY A 249 17.50 10.65 8.21
CA GLY A 249 16.19 11.00 8.75
C GLY A 249 15.07 10.85 7.71
N SER A 250 15.32 11.25 6.46
CA SER A 250 14.37 11.06 5.35
C SER A 250 14.06 9.58 5.07
N LEU A 251 15.07 8.71 5.15
CA LEU A 251 14.88 7.27 4.99
C LEU A 251 14.05 6.68 6.13
N VAL A 252 14.31 7.09 7.38
CA VAL A 252 13.53 6.65 8.55
C VAL A 252 12.08 7.09 8.45
N ILE A 253 11.83 8.34 8.02
CA ILE A 253 10.47 8.85 7.81
C ILE A 253 9.74 8.03 6.74
N LEU A 254 10.41 7.73 5.63
CA LEU A 254 9.86 6.90 4.56
C LEU A 254 9.56 5.48 5.05
N LEU A 255 10.48 4.86 5.81
CA LEU A 255 10.27 3.54 6.43
C LEU A 255 9.03 3.54 7.34
N LEU A 256 8.91 4.53 8.23
CA LEU A 256 7.77 4.66 9.12
C LEU A 256 6.46 4.84 8.34
N TRP A 257 6.48 5.63 7.27
CA TRP A 257 5.31 5.82 6.40
C TRP A 257 4.86 4.53 5.75
N VAL A 258 5.79 3.78 5.15
CA VAL A 258 5.47 2.51 4.50
C VAL A 258 5.02 1.48 5.53
N TYR A 259 5.71 1.38 6.66
CA TYR A 259 5.36 0.47 7.75
C TYR A 259 3.96 0.73 8.29
N TYR A 260 3.64 1.99 8.55
CA TYR A 260 2.30 2.39 8.99
C TYR A 260 1.22 2.07 7.95
N SER A 261 1.50 2.35 6.67
CA SER A 261 0.59 2.01 5.56
C SER A 261 0.35 0.50 5.45
N ALA A 262 1.40 -0.30 5.65
CA ALA A 262 1.33 -1.76 5.66
C ALA A 262 0.46 -2.28 6.82
N ILE A 263 0.59 -1.70 8.01
CA ILE A 263 -0.27 -2.05 9.16
C ILE A 263 -1.75 -1.82 8.81
N ILE A 264 -2.10 -0.67 8.23
CA ILE A 264 -3.50 -0.39 7.84
C ILE A 264 -4.00 -1.36 6.78
N LEU A 265 -3.15 -1.70 5.80
CA LEU A 265 -3.48 -2.66 4.76
C LEU A 265 -3.81 -4.03 5.35
N TYR A 266 -2.94 -4.55 6.20
CA TYR A 266 -3.10 -5.88 6.78
C TYR A 266 -4.18 -5.94 7.87
N LEU A 267 -4.38 -4.86 8.63
CA LEU A 267 -5.52 -4.73 9.53
C LEU A 267 -6.86 -4.74 8.74
N GLY A 268 -6.89 -4.15 7.55
CA GLY A 268 -8.04 -4.27 6.66
C GLY A 268 -8.30 -5.67 6.14
N ALA A 269 -7.24 -6.41 5.82
CA ALA A 269 -7.33 -7.80 5.41
C ALA A 269 -7.89 -8.70 6.52
N GLU A 270 -7.46 -8.47 7.77
CA GLU A 270 -8.03 -9.10 8.96
C GLU A 270 -9.50 -8.76 9.15
N PHE A 271 -9.86 -7.49 9.00
CA PHE A 271 -11.25 -7.06 9.10
C PHE A 271 -12.13 -7.71 8.03
N ALA A 272 -11.62 -7.84 6.79
CA ALA A 272 -12.32 -8.53 5.71
C ALA A 272 -12.55 -10.02 6.04
N GLU A 273 -11.54 -10.73 6.56
CA GLU A 273 -11.66 -12.13 6.99
C GLU A 273 -12.69 -12.27 8.11
N ALA A 274 -12.54 -11.46 9.17
CA ALA A 274 -13.38 -11.53 10.36
C ALA A 274 -14.85 -11.24 10.02
N TRP A 275 -15.09 -10.27 9.14
CA TRP A 275 -16.42 -9.94 8.63
C TRP A 275 -17.02 -11.08 7.79
N SER A 276 -16.24 -11.63 6.87
CA SER A 276 -16.66 -12.71 5.98
C SER A 276 -17.01 -13.97 6.78
N SER A 277 -16.16 -14.33 7.75
CA SER A 277 -16.36 -15.44 8.68
C SER A 277 -17.61 -15.26 9.54
N HIS A 278 -17.86 -14.05 10.05
CA HIS A 278 -19.07 -13.78 10.85
C HIS A 278 -20.37 -13.91 10.04
N LYS A 279 -20.34 -13.61 8.74
CA LYS A 279 -21.50 -13.80 7.84
C LYS A 279 -21.70 -15.25 7.37
N GLY A 280 -20.84 -16.18 7.79
CA GLY A 280 -20.89 -17.59 7.34
C GLY A 280 -20.35 -17.81 5.93
N THR A 281 -19.88 -16.76 5.26
CA THR A 281 -19.14 -16.86 3.99
C THR A 281 -17.65 -16.91 4.32
N SER A 282 -17.12 -18.07 4.71
CA SER A 282 -15.66 -18.20 4.87
C SER A 282 -14.97 -17.99 3.52
N LEU A 283 -13.90 -17.20 3.50
CA LEU A 283 -13.08 -17.03 2.31
C LEU A 283 -12.52 -18.41 1.90
N GLN A 284 -12.65 -18.75 0.62
CA GLN A 284 -12.15 -20.03 0.11
C GLN A 284 -10.88 -19.82 -0.71
N PRO A 285 -9.89 -20.71 -0.60
CA PRO A 285 -8.72 -20.65 -1.45
C PRO A 285 -9.13 -20.84 -2.92
N ASN A 286 -8.41 -20.17 -3.82
CA ASN A 286 -8.55 -20.42 -5.24
C ASN A 286 -7.85 -21.74 -5.64
N ASP A 287 -7.81 -22.05 -6.93
CA ASP A 287 -7.23 -23.32 -7.41
C ASP A 287 -5.70 -23.40 -7.19
N TYR A 288 -5.07 -22.28 -6.82
CA TYR A 288 -3.63 -22.13 -6.58
C TYR A 288 -3.25 -22.08 -5.08
N ALA A 289 -4.22 -22.14 -4.16
CA ALA A 289 -3.96 -22.15 -2.73
C ALA A 289 -4.62 -23.34 -2.01
N VAL A 290 -4.14 -23.63 -0.80
CA VAL A 290 -4.74 -24.60 0.13
C VAL A 290 -5.00 -23.91 1.47
N ALA A 291 -6.12 -24.24 2.11
CA ALA A 291 -6.42 -23.78 3.46
C ALA A 291 -5.56 -24.51 4.49
N LEU A 292 -4.99 -23.77 5.43
CA LEU A 292 -4.18 -24.30 6.52
C LEU A 292 -5.05 -24.54 7.76
N LYS A 293 -5.00 -25.74 8.32
CA LYS A 293 -5.44 -26.03 9.69
C LYS A 293 -4.20 -26.09 10.59
N LYS A 294 -3.99 -25.08 11.44
CA LYS A 294 -2.92 -25.11 12.46
C LYS A 294 -3.38 -26.05 13.59
N VAL A 295 -2.64 -27.13 13.83
CA VAL A 295 -2.87 -28.05 14.97
C VAL A 295 -1.63 -27.98 15.86
N GLU A 296 -1.80 -27.49 17.09
CA GLU A 296 -0.74 -27.43 18.08
C GLU A 296 -0.69 -28.77 18.83
N ILE A 297 0.46 -29.42 18.81
CA ILE A 297 0.68 -30.69 19.51
C ILE A 297 1.58 -30.37 20.70
N GLU A 298 1.05 -30.47 21.91
CA GLU A 298 1.85 -30.40 23.14
C GLU A 298 2.53 -31.77 23.34
N THR A 299 3.84 -31.80 23.20
CA THR A 299 4.62 -33.00 23.53
C THR A 299 4.90 -33.01 25.03
N ASP A 300 4.22 -33.88 25.78
CA ASP A 300 4.55 -34.11 27.20
C ASP A 300 5.89 -34.88 27.32
N LYS A 301 6.58 -34.72 28.45
CA LYS A 301 7.91 -35.32 28.72
C LYS A 301 7.94 -36.84 28.63
N ASP A 302 6.78 -37.50 28.66
CA ASP A 302 6.63 -38.97 28.54
C ASP A 302 6.28 -39.45 27.12
N ASN A 303 6.48 -38.63 26.08
CA ASN A 303 6.27 -39.01 24.67
C ASN A 303 4.81 -39.39 24.33
N ASN A 304 3.85 -39.15 25.23
CA ASN A 304 2.43 -39.31 24.94
C ASN A 304 1.91 -38.07 24.22
N THR A 305 1.63 -38.24 22.93
CA THR A 305 1.11 -37.20 22.04
C THR A 305 -0.35 -36.91 22.40
N THR A 306 -0.61 -35.89 23.23
CA THR A 306 -1.97 -35.37 23.39
C THR A 306 -2.19 -34.27 22.36
N VAL A 307 -2.92 -34.60 21.30
CA VAL A 307 -3.33 -33.62 20.30
C VAL A 307 -4.39 -32.72 20.93
N LYS A 308 -4.00 -31.51 21.37
CA LYS A 308 -4.98 -30.46 21.67
C LYS A 308 -5.49 -29.91 20.35
N GLU A 309 -6.66 -30.39 19.93
CA GLU A 309 -7.37 -29.82 18.80
C GLU A 309 -7.78 -28.38 19.12
N THR A 310 -6.93 -27.41 18.78
CA THR A 310 -7.35 -26.01 18.73
C THR A 310 -8.21 -25.87 17.49
N ASN A 311 -9.51 -26.11 17.67
CA ASN A 311 -10.46 -26.11 16.59
C ASN A 311 -10.62 -24.68 16.06
N LYS A 312 -9.90 -24.32 14.99
CA LYS A 312 -10.26 -23.21 14.09
C LYS A 312 -11.46 -23.64 13.22
N GLN A 313 -12.46 -24.23 13.87
CA GLN A 313 -13.74 -24.57 13.31
C GLN A 313 -14.68 -23.46 13.76
N SER A 314 -15.26 -22.78 12.79
CA SER A 314 -16.41 -21.90 12.97
C SER A 314 -17.39 -22.49 13.97
N ASP A 315 -17.38 -21.96 15.20
CA ASP A 315 -18.47 -22.15 16.14
C ASP A 315 -19.75 -21.74 15.42
N THR A 316 -20.53 -22.75 15.10
CA THR A 316 -21.80 -22.63 14.40
C THR A 316 -22.87 -22.54 15.47
N LYS A 317 -23.55 -21.40 15.56
CA LYS A 317 -24.97 -21.27 15.92
C LYS A 317 -25.49 -19.93 15.42
#